data_AF-A0A093FYT4-F1
#
_entry.id   AF-A0A093FYT4-F1
#
_cell.length_a   1.000
_cell.length_b   1.000
_cell.length_c   1.000
_cell.angle_alpha   90.00
_cell.angle_beta   90.00
_cell.angle_gamma   90.00
#
_symmetry.space_group_name_H-M   'P 1'
#
loop_
_entity.id
_entity.type
_entity.pdbx_description
1 polymer ?
#
loop_
_entity_poly.entity_id
_entity_poly.type
_entity_poly.pdbx_seq_one_letter_code
_entity_poly.pdbx_strand_id
1 'polypeptide(L)'
;AKWPLSLYAIPWTSPVWMKTNGAMTGRGTLKGSPGDKYHQAWAKYFIRFLDEYAKHNLTFWAVTAGNAPTAVPTAPLPAPQQLSQPCALVTPFSCQVLKDPVAASYISGIGIHWYLDFLAPIDLTLSITHHLFPDYFLLSTEASTGSYFWE
;
A
#
# COMPACT_ATOMS: atom_id res chain seq x y z
N ALA A 1 19.74 -3.75 28.03
CA ALA A 1 19.45 -2.51 27.27
C ALA A 1 18.05 -2.61 26.66
N LYS A 2 17.30 -1.50 26.55
CA LYS A 2 16.02 -1.46 25.83
C LYS A 2 16.29 -1.16 24.36
N TRP A 3 15.69 -1.93 23.45
CA TRP A 3 15.77 -1.67 22.02
C TRP A 3 14.85 -0.49 21.65
N PRO A 4 15.25 0.39 20.71
CA PRO A 4 14.37 1.46 20.23
C PRO A 4 13.10 0.87 19.61
N LEU A 5 11.95 1.47 19.92
CA LEU A 5 10.67 1.10 19.31
C LEU A 5 10.43 1.94 18.05
N SER A 6 10.23 1.28 16.91
CA SER A 6 9.89 1.94 15.65
C SER A 6 8.38 1.90 15.43
N LEU A 7 7.77 3.07 15.22
CA LEU A 7 6.36 3.18 14.87
C LEU A 7 6.18 3.27 13.35
N TYR A 8 5.16 2.62 12.81
CA TYR A 8 4.72 2.82 11.43
C TYR A 8 3.21 3.07 11.39
N ALA A 9 2.73 3.80 10.38
CA ALA A 9 1.31 4.12 10.22
C ALA A 9 0.78 3.80 8.82
N ILE A 10 -0.46 3.32 8.76
CA ILE A 10 -1.15 3.00 7.52
C ILE A 10 -2.61 3.49 7.60
N PRO A 11 -3.05 4.42 6.73
CA PRO A 11 -4.44 4.83 6.70
C PRO A 11 -5.30 3.84 5.93
N TRP A 12 -6.48 3.52 6.47
CA TRP A 12 -7.47 2.66 5.81
C TRP A 12 -8.31 3.41 4.76
N THR A 13 -8.70 4.65 5.04
CA THR A 13 -9.52 5.46 4.12
C THR A 13 -9.31 6.94 4.33
N SER A 14 -9.45 7.73 3.27
CA SER A 14 -9.56 9.19 3.35
C SER A 14 -10.95 9.63 3.86
N PRO A 15 -11.10 10.89 4.31
CA PRO A 15 -12.40 11.46 4.64
C PRO A 15 -13.41 11.36 3.50
N VAL A 16 -14.69 11.10 3.83
CA VAL A 16 -15.76 10.84 2.87
C VAL A 16 -15.93 11.93 1.81
N TRP A 17 -15.72 13.19 2.17
CA TRP A 17 -15.90 14.32 1.25
C TRP A 17 -14.84 14.34 0.13
N MET A 18 -13.69 13.70 0.34
CA MET A 18 -12.63 13.54 -0.65
C MET A 18 -12.88 12.35 -1.60
N LYS A 19 -13.82 11.44 -1.28
CA LYS A 19 -14.03 10.19 -2.01
C LYS A 19 -15.13 10.30 -3.04
N THR A 20 -14.94 9.69 -4.21
CA THR A 20 -15.92 9.67 -5.31
C THR A 20 -17.28 9.09 -4.92
N ASN A 21 -17.29 8.13 -4.00
CA ASN A 21 -18.50 7.48 -3.50
C ASN A 21 -19.11 8.14 -2.26
N GLY A 22 -18.46 9.13 -1.65
CA GLY A 22 -18.97 9.79 -0.44
C GLY A 22 -19.11 8.87 0.78
N ALA A 23 -18.45 7.71 0.82
CA ALA A 23 -18.63 6.71 1.87
C ALA A 23 -17.29 6.19 2.42
N MET A 24 -17.28 5.78 3.71
CA MET A 24 -16.09 5.20 4.35
C MET A 24 -15.72 3.86 3.74
N THR A 25 -16.72 3.05 3.38
CA THR A 25 -16.57 1.72 2.78
C THR A 25 -17.07 1.69 1.34
N GLY A 26 -16.86 0.57 0.65
CA GLY A 26 -17.28 0.37 -0.74
C GLY A 26 -16.29 0.95 -1.77
N ARG A 27 -16.55 0.67 -3.05
CA ARG A 27 -15.69 1.10 -4.17
C ARG A 27 -15.69 2.61 -4.29
N GLY A 28 -14.52 3.24 -4.15
CA GLY A 28 -14.33 4.67 -4.28
C GLY A 28 -12.86 5.05 -4.23
N THR A 29 -12.50 6.11 -4.95
CA THR A 29 -11.13 6.67 -5.00
C THR A 29 -11.16 8.11 -4.52
N LEU A 30 -10.01 8.74 -4.36
CA LEU A 30 -9.95 10.20 -4.24
C LEU A 30 -10.57 10.83 -5.49
N LYS A 31 -11.28 11.95 -5.29
CA LYS A 31 -11.82 12.77 -6.37
C LYS A 31 -10.70 13.44 -7.15
N GLY A 32 -10.95 13.64 -8.44
CA GLY A 32 -10.08 14.38 -9.36
C GLY A 32 -8.76 13.66 -9.64
N SER A 33 -7.66 14.40 -9.71
CA SER A 33 -6.38 13.92 -10.26
C SER A 33 -5.19 14.28 -9.36
N PRO A 34 -4.07 13.52 -9.41
CA PRO A 34 -2.86 13.86 -8.69
C PRO A 34 -2.44 15.32 -8.90
N GLY A 35 -2.10 16.01 -7.80
CA GLY A 35 -1.77 17.44 -7.81
C GLY A 35 -2.97 18.37 -7.62
N ASP A 36 -4.21 17.88 -7.64
CA ASP A 36 -5.38 18.70 -7.36
C ASP A 36 -5.61 18.97 -5.85
N LYS A 37 -6.68 19.71 -5.54
CA LYS A 37 -7.02 20.07 -4.16
C LYS A 37 -7.32 18.86 -3.26
N TYR A 38 -7.86 17.76 -3.78
CA TYR A 38 -8.21 16.59 -2.99
C TYR A 38 -6.96 15.77 -2.66
N HIS A 39 -6.08 15.57 -3.64
CA HIS A 39 -4.81 14.86 -3.47
C HIS A 39 -3.84 15.66 -2.60
N GLN A 40 -3.75 16.98 -2.79
CA GLN A 40 -2.95 17.84 -1.91
C GLN A 40 -3.49 17.88 -0.48
N ALA A 41 -4.82 17.95 -0.30
CA ALA A 41 -5.42 17.90 1.03
C ALA A 41 -5.16 16.55 1.72
N TRP A 42 -5.19 15.45 0.97
CA TRP A 42 -4.85 14.13 1.49
C TRP A 42 -3.38 14.04 1.90
N ALA A 43 -2.44 14.53 1.08
CA ALA A 43 -1.03 14.59 1.46
C ALA A 43 -0.80 15.43 2.74
N LYS A 44 -1.46 16.59 2.85
CA LYS A 44 -1.42 17.44 4.06
C LYS A 44 -2.01 16.74 5.29
N TYR A 45 -2.96 15.81 5.11
CA TYR A 45 -3.52 15.03 6.20
C TYR A 45 -2.48 14.13 6.86
N PHE A 46 -1.57 13.51 6.09
CA PHE A 46 -0.45 12.74 6.65
C PHE A 46 0.49 13.64 7.46
N ILE A 47 0.84 14.81 6.93
CA ILE A 47 1.70 15.77 7.65
C ILE A 47 1.04 16.15 8.97
N ARG A 48 -0.26 16.50 8.93
CA ARG A 48 -1.02 16.81 10.15
C ARG A 48 -1.02 15.66 11.14
N PHE A 49 -1.23 14.42 10.70
CA PHE A 49 -1.17 13.23 11.55
C PHE A 49 0.19 13.10 12.25
N LEU A 50 1.29 13.24 11.51
CA LEU A 50 2.64 13.18 12.07
C LEU A 50 2.91 14.33 13.05
N ASP A 51 2.52 15.55 12.70
CA ASP A 51 2.68 16.72 13.56
C ASP A 51 1.91 16.59 14.87
N GLU A 52 0.65 16.09 14.84
CA GLU A 52 -0.14 15.89 16.05
C GLU A 52 0.51 14.84 16.96
N TYR A 53 1.00 13.72 16.43
CA TYR A 53 1.70 12.71 17.24
C TYR A 53 3.06 13.21 17.78
N ALA A 54 3.76 14.03 17.01
CA ALA A 54 5.01 14.64 17.46
C ALA A 54 4.83 15.54 18.69
N LYS A 55 3.67 16.22 18.84
CA LYS A 55 3.31 16.98 20.06
C LYS A 55 3.23 16.10 21.31
N HIS A 56 3.03 14.81 21.14
CA HIS A 56 3.00 13.80 22.20
C HIS A 56 4.31 13.01 22.32
N ASN A 57 5.41 13.51 21.74
CA ASN A 57 6.72 12.86 21.72
C ASN A 57 6.72 11.47 21.04
N LEU A 58 5.84 11.26 20.05
CA LEU A 58 5.79 10.06 19.24
C LEU A 58 6.30 10.38 17.84
N THR A 59 7.31 9.64 17.39
CA THR A 59 7.87 9.75 16.04
C THR A 59 7.65 8.45 15.27
N PHE A 60 7.39 8.57 13.98
CA PHE A 60 7.18 7.45 13.09
C PHE A 60 8.41 7.20 12.23
N TRP A 61 8.81 5.94 12.15
CA TRP A 61 9.85 5.46 11.25
C TRP A 61 9.34 5.39 9.81
N ALA A 62 8.08 4.99 9.61
CA ALA A 62 7.51 4.82 8.28
C ALA A 62 6.01 5.15 8.22
N VAL A 63 5.55 5.53 7.04
CA VAL A 63 4.13 5.57 6.69
C VAL A 63 3.95 4.88 5.34
N THR A 64 2.80 4.24 5.12
CA THR A 64 2.46 3.71 3.79
C THR A 64 1.44 4.61 3.11
N ALA A 65 1.42 4.59 1.77
CA ALA A 65 0.53 5.44 0.97
C ALA A 65 -0.98 5.16 1.21
N GLY A 66 -1.30 3.97 1.73
CA GLY A 66 -2.64 3.53 2.04
C GLY A 66 -2.69 2.03 2.26
N ASN A 67 -3.72 1.57 2.95
CA ASN A 67 -4.01 0.16 3.08
C ASN A 67 -4.55 -0.43 1.79
N ALA A 68 -4.00 -1.57 1.39
CA ALA A 68 -4.57 -2.44 0.36
C ALA A 68 -5.32 -1.66 -0.75
N PRO A 69 -4.63 -0.78 -1.51
CA PRO A 69 -5.28 0.05 -2.54
C PRO A 69 -5.95 -0.79 -3.64
N THR A 70 -5.58 -2.07 -3.73
CA THR A 70 -6.17 -3.11 -4.58
C THR A 70 -7.37 -3.85 -3.96
N ALA A 71 -7.82 -3.53 -2.74
CA ALA A 71 -9.00 -4.11 -2.10
C ALA A 71 -10.34 -3.73 -2.79
N VAL A 72 -10.27 -3.30 -4.04
CA VAL A 72 -11.39 -3.28 -4.95
C VAL A 72 -11.63 -4.74 -5.38
N PRO A 73 -12.72 -5.39 -4.95
CA PRO A 73 -13.05 -6.71 -5.48
C PRO A 73 -13.30 -6.52 -6.98
N THR A 74 -12.63 -7.32 -7.82
CA THR A 74 -12.78 -7.40 -9.30
C THR A 74 -11.91 -6.49 -10.18
N ALA A 75 -10.59 -6.46 -9.99
CA ALA A 75 -9.73 -6.36 -11.18
C ALA A 75 -9.70 -7.75 -11.86
N PRO A 76 -10.13 -7.90 -13.12
CA PRO A 76 -9.97 -9.17 -13.83
C PRO A 76 -8.50 -9.57 -13.84
N LEU A 77 -8.24 -10.86 -13.69
CA LEU A 77 -6.88 -11.41 -13.84
C LEU A 77 -6.31 -10.92 -15.18
N PRO A 78 -5.03 -10.48 -15.22
CA PRO A 78 -4.40 -10.04 -16.46
C PRO A 78 -4.49 -11.16 -17.51
N ALA A 79 -4.68 -10.78 -18.78
CA ALA A 79 -4.78 -11.73 -19.88
C ALA A 79 -3.52 -12.62 -19.94
N PRO A 80 -3.59 -13.86 -20.46
CA PRO A 80 -2.45 -14.78 -20.48
C PRO A 80 -1.17 -14.19 -21.11
N GLN A 81 -1.31 -13.26 -22.05
CA GLN A 81 -0.19 -12.53 -22.67
C GLN A 81 0.50 -11.55 -21.71
N GLN A 82 -0.20 -11.00 -20.71
CA GLN A 82 0.37 -10.14 -19.67
C GLN A 82 1.15 -10.91 -18.61
N LEU A 83 0.90 -12.22 -18.41
CA LEU A 83 1.66 -13.08 -17.49
C LEU A 83 3.14 -13.23 -17.91
N SER A 84 3.49 -12.86 -19.13
CA SER A 84 4.89 -12.82 -19.62
C SER A 84 5.69 -11.62 -19.09
N GLN A 85 5.03 -10.63 -18.48
CA GLN A 85 5.69 -9.46 -17.89
C GLN A 85 5.94 -9.74 -16.41
N PRO A 86 7.18 -9.57 -15.90
CA PRO A 86 7.50 -9.82 -14.50
C PRO A 86 6.60 -9.06 -13.51
N CYS A 87 6.07 -7.92 -13.97
CA CYS A 87 5.19 -7.03 -13.21
C CYS A 87 3.70 -7.43 -13.18
N ALA A 88 3.28 -8.45 -13.92
CA ALA A 88 1.88 -8.90 -13.93
C ALA A 88 1.58 -9.91 -12.81
N LEU A 89 2.59 -10.68 -12.40
CA LEU A 89 2.47 -11.70 -11.36
C LEU A 89 2.65 -11.11 -9.95
N VAL A 90 3.38 -10.00 -9.85
CA VAL A 90 3.79 -9.40 -8.58
C VAL A 90 3.38 -7.95 -8.53
N THR A 91 2.45 -7.65 -7.61
CA THR A 91 1.96 -6.31 -7.25
C THR A 91 2.02 -5.32 -8.42
N PRO A 92 1.11 -5.43 -9.41
CA PRO A 92 1.11 -4.56 -10.59
C PRO A 92 1.22 -3.06 -10.26
N PHE A 93 0.67 -2.69 -9.09
CA PHE A 93 0.79 -1.35 -8.53
C PHE A 93 2.23 -0.94 -8.20
N SER A 94 2.98 -1.74 -7.42
CA SER A 94 4.37 -1.41 -7.04
C SER A 94 5.26 -1.27 -8.27
N CYS A 95 5.10 -2.15 -9.27
CA CYS A 95 5.89 -2.03 -10.49
C CYS A 95 5.54 -0.77 -11.31
N GLN A 96 4.29 -0.35 -11.36
CA GLN A 96 3.92 0.90 -12.04
C GLN A 96 4.52 2.12 -11.33
N VAL A 97 4.45 2.16 -10.00
CA VAL A 97 4.93 3.31 -9.22
C VAL A 97 6.46 3.40 -9.22
N LEU A 98 7.16 2.26 -9.05
CA LEU A 98 8.62 2.23 -8.95
C LEU A 98 9.34 2.44 -10.29
N LYS A 99 8.63 2.36 -11.42
CA LYS A 99 9.17 2.71 -12.75
C LYS A 99 9.20 4.21 -13.03
N ASP A 100 8.41 5.00 -12.30
CA ASP A 100 8.49 6.46 -12.38
C ASP A 100 9.62 6.96 -11.46
N PRO A 101 10.71 7.52 -12.01
CA PRO A 101 11.86 7.95 -11.21
C PRO A 101 11.51 9.04 -10.19
N VAL A 102 10.50 9.88 -10.48
CA VAL A 102 10.06 10.93 -9.56
C VAL A 102 9.36 10.29 -8.37
N ALA A 103 8.39 9.40 -8.61
CA ALA A 103 7.69 8.70 -7.53
C ALA A 103 8.63 7.79 -6.72
N ALA A 104 9.49 7.05 -7.41
CA ALA A 104 10.47 6.15 -6.82
C ALA A 104 11.43 6.86 -5.85
N SER A 105 11.77 8.12 -6.12
CA SER A 105 12.67 8.91 -5.24
C SER A 105 12.10 9.18 -3.83
N TYR A 106 10.78 9.05 -3.65
CA TYR A 106 10.11 9.22 -2.36
C TYR A 106 9.83 7.90 -1.63
N ILE A 107 10.16 6.75 -2.23
CA ILE A 107 9.81 5.43 -1.70
C ILE A 107 11.07 4.75 -1.16
N SER A 108 11.01 4.30 0.09
CA SER A 108 12.13 3.57 0.72
C SER A 108 11.96 2.05 0.67
N GLY A 109 10.73 1.55 0.52
CA GLY A 109 10.44 0.12 0.59
C GLY A 109 9.01 -0.23 0.20
N ILE A 110 8.70 -1.52 0.21
CA ILE A 110 7.42 -2.09 -0.23
C ILE A 110 6.76 -2.82 0.95
N GLY A 111 5.53 -2.43 1.28
CA GLY A 111 4.69 -3.10 2.26
C GLY A 111 3.95 -4.29 1.66
N ILE A 112 3.92 -5.42 2.38
CA ILE A 112 3.34 -6.69 1.93
C ILE A 112 2.33 -7.18 2.97
N HIS A 113 1.17 -7.64 2.48
CA HIS A 113 0.12 -8.23 3.30
C HIS A 113 0.04 -9.74 3.04
N TRP A 114 -0.25 -10.53 4.06
CA TRP A 114 -0.24 -11.99 3.98
C TRP A 114 -1.50 -12.61 4.60
N TYR A 115 -2.38 -13.15 3.76
CA TYR A 115 -3.72 -13.60 4.16
C TYR A 115 -4.17 -14.97 3.64
N LEU A 116 -3.65 -15.43 2.50
CA LEU A 116 -4.15 -16.62 1.78
C LEU A 116 -3.02 -17.35 1.06
N ASP A 117 -2.17 -18.03 1.82
CA ASP A 117 -0.94 -18.69 1.34
C ASP A 117 -1.19 -19.70 0.22
N PHE A 118 -2.38 -20.31 0.24
CA PHE A 118 -2.79 -21.31 -0.74
C PHE A 118 -3.07 -20.72 -2.14
N LEU A 119 -3.35 -19.42 -2.26
CA LEU A 119 -3.63 -18.77 -3.54
C LEU A 119 -2.38 -18.16 -4.19
N ALA A 120 -1.41 -17.72 -3.39
CA ALA A 120 -0.24 -17.01 -3.88
C ALA A 120 1.03 -17.45 -3.11
N PRO A 121 1.73 -18.50 -3.59
CA PRO A 121 2.99 -18.95 -3.01
C PRO A 121 4.02 -17.82 -2.91
N ILE A 122 4.84 -17.85 -1.86
CA ILE A 122 5.84 -16.82 -1.58
C ILE A 122 6.91 -16.70 -2.68
N ASP A 123 7.23 -17.80 -3.36
CA ASP A 123 8.18 -17.84 -4.47
C ASP A 123 7.70 -17.03 -5.68
N LEU A 124 6.39 -16.97 -5.90
CA LEU A 124 5.77 -16.25 -7.02
C LEU A 124 5.45 -14.80 -6.69
N THR A 125 5.65 -14.37 -5.45
CA THR A 125 5.33 -13.01 -4.99
C THR A 125 6.56 -12.31 -4.42
N LEU A 126 7.02 -12.73 -3.25
CA LEU A 126 8.12 -12.08 -2.53
C LEU A 126 9.45 -12.20 -3.29
N SER A 127 9.79 -13.42 -3.74
CA SER A 127 11.06 -13.66 -4.42
C SER A 127 11.17 -12.83 -5.69
N ILE A 128 10.14 -12.85 -6.55
CA ILE A 128 10.11 -12.04 -7.77
C ILE A 128 10.12 -10.54 -7.44
N THR A 129 9.43 -10.07 -6.40
CA THR A 129 9.47 -8.65 -5.98
C THR A 129 10.90 -8.22 -5.68
N HIS A 130 11.62 -9.00 -4.88
CA HIS A 130 12.98 -8.69 -4.48
C HIS A 130 13.95 -8.72 -5.67
N HIS A 131 13.79 -9.68 -6.60
CA HIS A 131 14.62 -9.74 -7.80
C HIS A 131 14.41 -8.54 -8.73
N LEU A 132 13.18 -8.01 -8.82
CA LEU A 132 12.86 -6.84 -9.66
C LEU A 132 13.26 -5.52 -9.02
N PHE A 133 13.19 -5.43 -7.69
CA PHE A 133 13.44 -4.21 -6.93
C PHE A 133 14.40 -4.47 -5.75
N PRO A 134 15.65 -4.88 -6.03
CA PRO A 134 16.59 -5.32 -5.00
C PRO A 134 17.01 -4.20 -4.03
N ASP A 135 16.94 -2.94 -4.47
CA ASP A 135 17.32 -1.76 -3.69
C ASP A 135 16.24 -1.31 -2.70
N TYR A 136 15.06 -1.92 -2.73
CA TYR A 136 13.93 -1.59 -1.86
C TYR A 136 13.76 -2.66 -0.79
N PHE A 137 13.67 -2.24 0.48
CA PHE A 137 13.37 -3.20 1.54
C PHE A 137 11.91 -3.68 1.43
N LEU A 138 11.68 -4.93 1.83
CA LEU A 138 10.34 -5.52 1.91
C LEU A 138 9.93 -5.62 3.37
N LEU A 139 8.72 -5.15 3.70
CA LEU A 139 8.18 -5.18 5.05
C LEU A 139 6.80 -5.84 5.06
N SER A 140 6.65 -6.91 5.83
CA SER A 140 5.33 -7.47 6.12
C SER A 140 4.58 -6.51 7.04
N THR A 141 3.54 -5.85 6.53
CA THR A 141 2.79 -4.81 7.25
C THR A 141 1.49 -5.31 7.86
N GLU A 142 0.96 -6.44 7.39
CA GLU A 142 -0.24 -7.08 7.93
C GLU A 142 -0.25 -8.57 7.60
N ALA A 143 -0.66 -9.41 8.55
CA ALA A 143 -0.85 -10.83 8.32
C ALA A 143 -2.00 -11.39 9.18
N SER A 144 -2.81 -12.28 8.63
CA SER A 144 -3.83 -13.03 9.38
C SER A 144 -4.03 -14.40 8.76
N THR A 145 -4.29 -15.42 9.59
CA THR A 145 -4.57 -16.78 9.15
C THR A 145 -5.88 -16.91 8.38
N GLY A 146 -6.74 -15.89 8.43
CA GLY A 146 -8.11 -15.95 7.94
C GLY A 146 -8.94 -16.97 8.71
N SER A 147 -10.23 -17.01 8.39
CA SER A 147 -11.12 -18.12 8.68
C SER A 147 -11.91 -18.44 7.41
N TYR A 148 -12.37 -19.67 7.26
CA TYR A 148 -13.30 -19.94 6.18
C TYR A 148 -14.63 -19.22 6.48
N PHE A 149 -15.34 -18.74 5.45
CA PHE A 149 -16.61 -18.04 5.67
C PHE A 149 -17.73 -18.93 6.24
N TRP A 150 -17.51 -20.24 6.24
CA TRP A 150 -18.42 -21.27 6.75
C TRP A 150 -17.97 -21.86 8.10
N GLU A 151 -16.83 -21.42 8.63
CA GLU A 151 -16.47 -21.60 10.04
C GLU A 151 -17.18 -20.56 10.91
#